data_AF-A0AAU7C0D1-F1
#
_entry.id   AF-A0AAU7C0D1-F1
#
_cell.length_a   1.000
_cell.length_b   1.000
_cell.length_c   1.000
_cell.angle_alpha   90.00
_cell.angle_beta   90.00
_cell.angle_gamma   90.00
#
_symmetry.space_group_name_H-M   'P 1'
#
loop_
_entity.id
_entity.type
_entity.pdbx_description
1 polymer ?
#
loop_
_entity_poly.entity_id
_entity_poly.type
_entity_poly.pdbx_seq_one_letter_code
_entity_poly.pdbx_strand_id
1 'polypeptide(L)'
;MSLTQILLILFVGILVTKPSDIFIIITEFKKIKAYLININSSIIKNIDEPLETERLNFYLKKIINLEGYYHGNYDLTTIKEKYYTLINNDLLKTKSVTDVTEKY
;
A
#
# COMPACT_ATOMS: atom_id res chain seq x y z
N MET A 1 6.46 -29.76 -19.22
CA MET A 1 6.37 -31.03 -18.47
C MET A 1 4.90 -31.34 -18.21
N SER A 2 4.49 -32.60 -18.37
CA SER A 2 3.13 -33.05 -18.09
C SER A 2 2.88 -33.19 -16.59
N LEU A 3 1.62 -33.03 -16.14
CA LEU A 3 1.20 -33.28 -14.76
C LEU A 3 1.63 -34.68 -14.28
N THR A 4 1.54 -35.68 -15.16
CA THR A 4 1.95 -37.06 -14.89
C THR A 4 3.46 -37.20 -14.65
N GLN A 5 4.29 -36.40 -15.33
CA GLN A 5 5.74 -36.40 -15.13
C GLN A 5 6.12 -35.79 -13.77
N ILE A 6 5.43 -34.71 -13.37
CA ILE A 6 5.62 -34.08 -12.07
C ILE A 6 5.25 -35.05 -10.94
N LEU A 7 4.14 -35.76 -11.09
CA LEU A 7 3.69 -36.76 -10.12
C LEU A 7 4.68 -37.92 -10.00
N LEU A 8 5.22 -38.39 -11.12
CA LEU A 8 6.21 -39.47 -11.16
C LEU A 8 7.51 -39.07 -10.45
N ILE A 9 8.01 -37.85 -10.72
CA ILE A 9 9.20 -37.31 -10.04
C ILE A 9 8.97 -37.19 -8.54
N LEU A 10 7.80 -36.71 -8.11
CA LEU A 10 7.44 -36.63 -6.70
C LEU A 10 7.42 -38.02 -6.04
N PHE A 11 6.84 -39.00 -6.72
CA PHE A 11 6.73 -40.37 -6.21
C PHE A 11 8.11 -41.04 -6.06
N VAL A 12 8.97 -40.91 -7.08
CA VAL A 12 10.35 -41.40 -7.03
C VAL A 12 11.16 -40.66 -5.95
N GLY A 13 10.96 -39.35 -5.81
CA GLY A 13 11.59 -38.55 -4.76
C GLY A 13 11.22 -39.02 -3.36
N ILE A 14 9.93 -39.28 -3.10
CA ILE A 14 9.45 -39.79 -1.81
C ILE A 14 9.96 -41.23 -1.56
N LEU A 15 10.06 -42.06 -2.60
CA LEU A 15 10.55 -43.44 -2.47
C LEU A 15 12.05 -43.51 -2.14
N VAL A 16 12.86 -42.59 -2.69
CA VAL A 16 14.31 -42.55 -2.50
C VAL A 16 14.69 -41.83 -1.20
N THR A 17 13.86 -40.91 -0.72
CA THR A 17 14.12 -40.16 0.52
C THR A 17 13.74 -40.96 1.75
N LYS A 18 14.50 -40.81 2.84
CA LYS A 18 14.14 -41.46 4.10
C LYS A 18 13.00 -40.68 4.76
N PRO A 19 12.13 -41.36 5.54
CA PRO A 19 11.07 -40.69 6.29
C PRO A 19 11.58 -39.58 7.23
N SER A 20 12.80 -39.73 7.75
CA SER A 20 13.49 -38.72 8.56
C SER A 20 13.76 -37.43 7.80
N ASP A 21 14.12 -37.54 6.53
CA ASP A 21 14.54 -36.41 5.69
C ASP A 21 13.33 -35.52 5.38
N ILE A 22 12.18 -36.15 5.16
CA ILE A 22 10.89 -35.45 4.96
C ILE A 22 10.55 -34.60 6.19
N PHE A 23 10.75 -35.12 7.39
CA PHE A 23 10.50 -34.37 8.63
C PHE A 23 11.42 -33.15 8.74
N ILE A 24 12.71 -33.32 8.46
CA ILE A 24 13.70 -32.23 8.46
C ILE A 24 13.30 -31.15 7.45
N ILE A 25 12.96 -31.54 6.22
CA ILE A 25 12.51 -30.63 5.16
C ILE A 25 11.30 -29.81 5.64
N ILE A 26 10.29 -30.46 6.21
CA ILE A 26 9.10 -29.76 6.74
C ILE A 26 9.48 -28.77 7.85
N THR A 27 10.39 -29.13 8.75
CA THR A 27 10.82 -28.23 9.82
C THR A 27 11.58 -27.01 9.30
N GLU A 28 12.43 -27.18 8.29
CA GLU A 28 13.16 -26.07 7.65
C GLU A 28 12.21 -25.17 6.86
N PHE A 29 11.23 -25.73 6.13
CA PHE A 29 10.19 -24.94 5.47
C PHE A 29 9.36 -24.11 6.45
N LYS A 30 9.07 -24.62 7.65
CA LYS A 30 8.40 -23.83 8.70
C LYS A 30 9.24 -22.65 9.17
N LYS A 31 10.56 -22.84 9.33
CA LYS A 31 11.49 -21.75 9.71
C LYS A 31 11.55 -20.68 8.62
N ILE A 32 11.66 -21.09 7.36
CA ILE A 32 11.66 -20.16 6.21
C ILE A 32 10.35 -19.37 6.15
N LYS A 33 9.20 -20.02 6.35
CA LYS A 33 7.90 -19.35 6.41
C LYS A 33 7.84 -18.33 7.56
N ALA A 34 8.31 -18.69 8.74
CA ALA A 34 8.34 -17.78 9.89
C ALA A 34 9.25 -16.56 9.62
N TYR A 35 10.40 -16.78 9.00
CA TYR A 35 11.33 -15.72 8.61
C TYR A 35 10.71 -14.75 7.59
N LEU A 36 10.03 -15.26 6.56
CA LEU A 36 9.33 -14.44 5.56
C LEU A 36 8.19 -13.63 6.17
N ILE A 37 7.43 -14.20 7.11
CA ILE A 37 6.37 -13.49 7.82
C ILE A 37 6.94 -12.33 8.65
N ASN A 38 8.04 -12.56 9.36
CA ASN A 38 8.70 -11.53 10.16
C ASN A 38 9.31 -10.42 9.29
N ILE A 39 9.86 -10.76 8.13
CA ILE A 39 10.33 -9.76 7.16
C ILE A 39 9.18 -8.91 6.66
N ASN A 40 8.07 -9.52 6.22
CA ASN A 40 6.92 -8.78 5.74
C ASN A 40 6.37 -7.85 6.81
N SER A 41 6.20 -8.33 8.05
CA SER A 41 5.65 -7.49 9.12
C SER A 41 6.58 -6.34 9.52
N SER A 42 7.90 -6.53 9.44
CA SER A 42 8.87 -5.51 9.82
C SER A 42 9.15 -4.51 8.71
N ILE A 43 9.26 -4.96 7.45
CA ILE A 43 9.51 -4.10 6.30
C ILE A 43 8.28 -3.26 5.97
N ILE A 44 7.08 -3.86 5.96
CA ILE A 44 5.84 -3.14 5.63
C ILE A 44 5.58 -2.04 6.66
N LYS A 45 5.71 -2.34 7.96
CA LYS A 45 5.52 -1.33 9.02
C LYS A 45 6.52 -0.18 8.94
N ASN A 46 7.79 -0.46 8.68
CA ASN A 46 8.83 0.57 8.62
C ASN A 46 8.74 1.45 7.36
N ILE A 47 8.06 1.00 6.30
CA ILE A 47 7.86 1.78 5.07
C ILE A 47 6.55 2.59 5.12
N ASP A 48 5.49 2.03 5.71
CA ASP A 48 4.17 2.66 5.69
C ASP A 48 4.10 3.92 6.58
N GLU A 49 4.71 3.90 7.77
CA GLU A 49 4.68 5.02 8.72
C GLU A 49 5.33 6.33 8.19
N PRO A 50 6.56 6.32 7.65
CA PRO A 50 7.15 7.53 7.07
C PRO A 50 6.40 7.98 5.80
N LEU A 51 5.87 7.04 5.01
CA LEU A 51 5.14 7.35 3.78
C LEU A 51 3.77 7.99 4.06
N GLU A 52 3.05 7.53 5.08
CA GLU A 52 1.80 8.15 5.52
C GLU A 52 2.03 9.56 6.04
N THR A 53 3.08 9.76 6.85
CA THR A 53 3.45 11.09 7.37
C THR A 53 3.81 12.06 6.24
N GLU A 54 4.57 11.62 5.25
CA GLU A 54 4.95 12.44 4.10
C GLU A 54 3.73 12.83 3.25
N ARG A 55 2.82 11.88 2.99
CA ARG A 55 1.56 12.15 2.29
C ARG A 55 0.69 13.14 3.04
N LEU A 56 0.60 13.00 4.37
CA LEU A 56 -0.22 13.86 5.21
C LEU A 56 0.34 15.30 5.21
N ASN A 57 1.66 15.45 5.36
CA ASN A 57 2.35 16.74 5.25
C ASN A 57 2.18 17.39 3.87
N PHE A 58 2.20 16.59 2.80
CA PHE A 58 1.98 17.08 1.44
C PHE A 58 0.60 17.76 1.32
N TYR A 59 -0.47 17.09 1.72
CA TYR A 59 -1.82 17.65 1.60
C TYR A 59 -2.06 18.82 2.54
N LEU A 60 -1.54 18.80 3.76
CA LEU A 60 -1.62 19.94 4.67
C LEU A 60 -0.98 21.18 4.09
N LYS A 61 0.23 21.05 3.53
CA LYS A 61 0.90 22.17 2.87
C LYS A 61 0.06 22.74 1.74
N LYS A 62 -0.62 21.88 0.96
CA LYS A 62 -1.52 22.32 -0.09
C LYS A 62 -2.74 23.06 0.45
N ILE A 63 -3.36 22.58 1.52
CA ILE A 63 -4.52 23.26 2.13
C ILE A 63 -4.11 24.59 2.75
N ILE A 64 -3.00 24.64 3.48
CA ILE A 64 -2.47 25.87 4.06
C ILE A 64 -2.15 26.89 2.97
N ASN A 65 -1.63 26.46 1.82
CA ASN A 65 -1.41 27.37 0.69
C ASN A 65 -2.72 27.91 0.07
N LEU A 66 -3.85 27.22 0.23
CA LEU A 66 -5.15 27.64 -0.29
C LEU A 66 -5.95 28.50 0.72
N GLU A 67 -6.01 28.08 1.99
CA GLU A 67 -6.83 28.71 3.04
C GLU A 67 -6.01 29.50 4.09
N GLY A 68 -4.67 29.40 4.06
CA GLY A 68 -3.77 30.03 5.03
C GLY A 68 -3.56 29.23 6.32
N TYR A 69 -4.46 28.32 6.66
CA TYR A 69 -4.39 27.45 7.83
C TYR A 69 -5.22 26.17 7.60
N TYR A 70 -4.97 25.13 8.40
CA TYR A 70 -5.79 23.92 8.43
C TYR A 70 -6.49 23.80 9.79
N HIS A 71 -7.81 23.63 9.76
CA HIS A 71 -8.61 23.34 10.96
C HIS A 71 -9.37 22.04 10.74
N GLY A 72 -9.04 21.00 11.50
CA GLY A 72 -9.60 19.67 11.34
C GLY A 72 -8.75 18.60 12.02
N ASN A 73 -9.19 17.35 11.89
CA ASN A 73 -8.48 16.21 12.46
C ASN A 73 -7.23 15.88 11.64
N TYR A 74 -6.16 15.50 12.34
CA TYR A 74 -4.87 15.18 11.73
C TYR A 74 -4.84 13.72 11.26
N ASP A 75 -5.72 13.38 10.31
CA ASP A 75 -5.76 12.08 9.65
C ASP A 75 -5.75 12.24 8.13
N LEU A 76 -5.11 11.28 7.45
CA LEU A 76 -4.87 11.38 6.00
C LEU A 76 -6.18 11.46 5.21
N THR A 77 -7.23 10.77 5.64
CA THR A 77 -8.52 10.71 4.95
C THR A 77 -9.21 12.07 5.00
N THR A 78 -9.37 12.65 6.19
CA THR A 78 -10.02 13.95 6.38
C THR A 78 -9.25 15.07 5.71
N ILE A 79 -7.91 15.06 5.82
CA ILE A 79 -7.05 16.05 5.16
C ILE A 79 -7.21 15.95 3.63
N LYS A 80 -7.22 14.73 3.08
CA LYS A 80 -7.37 14.50 1.64
C LYS A 80 -8.76 14.95 1.13
N GLU A 81 -9.82 14.61 1.85
CA GLU A 81 -11.19 15.04 1.51
C GLU A 81 -11.36 16.55 1.53
N LYS A 82 -10.82 17.21 2.56
CA LYS A 82 -10.79 18.68 2.64
C LYS A 82 -10.06 19.29 1.45
N TYR A 83 -8.88 18.79 1.10
CA TYR A 83 -8.12 19.27 -0.06
C TYR A 83 -8.93 19.16 -1.37
N TYR A 84 -9.54 18.01 -1.66
CA TYR A 84 -10.32 17.86 -2.90
C TYR A 84 -11.56 18.76 -2.94
N THR A 85 -12.21 18.97 -1.80
CA THR A 85 -13.33 19.90 -1.69
C THR A 85 -12.90 21.32 -2.03
N LEU A 86 -11.73 21.75 -1.55
CA LEU A 86 -11.18 23.08 -1.85
C LEU A 86 -10.83 23.25 -3.33
N ILE A 87 -10.15 22.27 -3.92
CA ILE A 87 -9.81 22.32 -5.36
C ILE A 87 -11.08 22.36 -6.21
N ASN A 88 -12.08 21.54 -5.91
CA ASN A 88 -13.33 21.57 -6.66
C ASN A 88 -14.04 22.93 -6.55
N ASN A 89 -14.09 23.52 -5.36
CA ASN A 89 -14.69 24.84 -5.16
C ASN A 89 -13.90 25.96 -5.86
N ASP A 90 -12.57 25.91 -5.84
CA ASP A 90 -11.71 26.88 -6.52
C ASP A 90 -11.87 26.82 -8.05
N LEU A 91 -11.97 25.60 -8.61
CA LEU A 91 -12.28 25.37 -10.02
C LEU A 91 -13.67 25.89 -10.40
N LEU A 92 -14.68 25.67 -9.56
CA LEU A 92 -16.03 26.18 -9.77
C LEU A 92 -16.07 27.72 -9.72
N LYS A 93 -15.31 28.34 -8.81
CA LYS A 93 -15.18 29.79 -8.71
C LYS A 93 -14.48 30.39 -9.92
N THR A 94 -13.45 29.73 -10.44
CA THR A 94 -12.77 30.20 -11.65
C THR A 94 -13.69 30.12 -12.86
N LYS A 95 -14.44 29.01 -12.99
CA LYS A 95 -15.39 28.82 -14.09
C LYS A 95 -16.53 29.85 -14.10
N SER A 96 -17.07 30.20 -12.92
CA SER A 96 -18.11 31.21 -12.83
C SER A 96 -17.63 32.62 -13.15
N VAL A 97 -16.37 32.95 -12.85
CA VAL A 97 -15.77 34.25 -13.20
C VAL A 97 -15.57 34.37 -14.72
N THR A 98 -15.10 33.31 -15.39
CA THR A 98 -14.87 33.34 -16.85
C THR A 98 -16.17 33.47 -17.65
N ASP A 99 -17.26 32.86 -17.19
CA ASP A 99 -18.58 32.90 -17.83
C ASP A 99 -19.25 34.30 -17.73
N VAL A 100 -18.90 35.09 -16.71
CA VAL A 100 -19.37 36.49 -16.58
C VAL A 100 -18.60 37.43 -17.50
N THR A 101 -17.32 37.16 -17.77
CA THR A 101 -16.49 37.99 -18.65
C THR A 101 -16.72 37.79 -20.15
N GLU A 102 -17.34 36.68 -20.58
CA GLU A 102 -17.69 36.46 -22.00
C GLU A 102 -19.03 37.09 -22.43
N LYS A 103 -19.80 37.68 -21.49
CA LYS A 103 -21.12 38.27 -21.76
C LYS A 103 -21.16 39.81 -21.84
N TYR A 104 -20.01 40.48 -21.89
CA TYR A 104 -19.93 41.93 -22.07
C TYR A 104 -19.06 42.31 -23.27
#